data_AF-A0A0E0PVR3-F1
#
_entry.id   AF-A0A0E0PVR3-F1
#
_cell.length_a   1.000
_cell.length_b   1.000
_cell.length_c   1.000
_cell.angle_alpha   90.00
_cell.angle_beta   90.00
_cell.angle_gamma   90.00
#
_symmetry.space_group_name_H-M   'P 1'
#
loop_
_entity.id
_entity.type
_entity.pdbx_description
1 polymer ?
#
loop_
_entity_poly.entity_id
_entity_poly.type
_entity_poly.pdbx_seq_one_letter_code
_entity_poly.pdbx_strand_id
1 'polypeptide(L)'
;MKAAVGNKKSKGTFCAFCHPSLLLLIVAIQFLMIYSPTLDQYMVMLTTDEFIPEPHLRCDFSDNKSDVYEMEGAIRILSRELEVFLVAPRLASISGRSGVNTTGLDANATRWKIQPYTHKGESRVMPSITEVTLRLVTVDEAPPCDERHDVPVIVYSNGGYCSN
;
A
#
# COMPACT_ATOMS: atom_id res chain seq x y z
N MET A 1 3.92 87.42 7.78
CA MET A 1 3.88 85.94 7.83
C MET A 1 3.38 85.45 6.47
N LYS A 2 4.21 84.75 5.69
CA LYS A 2 3.86 84.26 4.35
C LYS A 2 3.11 82.92 4.48
N ALA A 3 1.91 82.82 3.91
CA ALA A 3 1.19 81.57 3.76
C ALA A 3 1.58 80.92 2.42
N ALA A 4 2.06 79.68 2.47
CA ALA A 4 2.52 78.92 1.32
C ALA A 4 1.35 78.23 0.61
N VAL A 5 1.40 78.34 -0.72
CA VAL A 5 0.53 77.76 -1.73
C VAL A 5 0.57 76.23 -1.69
N GLY A 6 -0.61 75.61 -1.81
CA GLY A 6 -0.78 74.16 -1.80
C GLY A 6 -0.23 73.45 -3.03
N ASN A 7 -0.01 72.14 -2.90
CA ASN A 7 0.17 71.26 -4.05
C ASN A 7 -0.44 69.87 -3.78
N LYS A 8 -1.53 69.57 -4.49
CA LYS A 8 -2.09 68.22 -4.63
C LYS A 8 -1.21 67.46 -5.63
N LYS A 9 -0.66 66.31 -5.23
CA LYS A 9 -0.13 65.33 -6.19
C LYS A 9 -0.95 64.05 -6.18
N SER A 10 -1.41 63.75 -7.38
CA SER A 10 -2.27 62.66 -7.82
C SER A 10 -1.67 61.28 -7.60
N LYS A 11 -2.56 60.31 -7.38
CA LYS A 11 -2.33 58.86 -7.27
C LYS A 11 -1.67 58.31 -8.53
N GLY A 12 -0.67 57.45 -8.38
CA GLY A 12 -0.09 56.62 -9.44
C GLY A 12 -0.38 55.15 -9.16
N THR A 13 -1.23 54.55 -10.00
CA THR A 13 -1.44 53.10 -10.07
C THR A 13 -0.15 52.44 -10.55
N PHE A 14 0.47 51.60 -9.72
CA PHE A 14 1.66 50.84 -10.09
C PHE A 14 1.26 49.67 -11.00
N CYS A 15 1.65 49.74 -12.28
CA CYS A 15 1.60 48.63 -13.22
C CYS A 15 2.58 47.53 -12.77
N ALA A 16 2.06 46.42 -12.25
CA ALA A 16 2.84 45.25 -11.83
C ALA A 16 3.57 44.52 -12.99
N PHE A 17 3.49 45.01 -14.24
CA PHE A 17 3.98 44.34 -15.44
C PHE A 17 5.19 44.98 -16.13
N CYS A 18 5.76 46.07 -15.58
CA CYS A 18 6.84 46.81 -16.25
C CYS A 18 8.27 46.50 -15.76
N HIS A 19 8.47 45.57 -14.82
CA HIS A 19 9.83 45.25 -14.37
C HIS A 19 10.41 44.08 -15.17
N PRO A 20 11.41 44.29 -16.05
CA PRO A 20 11.96 43.23 -16.90
C PRO A 20 12.55 42.07 -16.08
N SER A 21 13.06 42.37 -14.89
CA SER A 21 13.53 41.37 -13.91
C SER A 21 12.43 40.44 -13.41
N LEU A 22 11.19 40.91 -13.30
CA LEU A 22 10.06 40.09 -12.86
C LEU A 22 9.61 39.15 -13.99
N LEU A 23 9.60 39.63 -15.23
CA LEU A 23 9.31 38.79 -16.41
C LEU A 23 10.36 37.68 -16.58
N LEU A 24 11.64 37.99 -16.38
CA LEU A 24 12.71 36.98 -16.42
C LEU A 24 12.56 35.94 -15.30
N LEU A 25 12.15 36.36 -14.09
CA LEU A 25 11.87 35.44 -12.99
C LEU A 25 10.69 34.52 -13.31
N ILE A 26 9.61 35.05 -13.87
CA ILE A 26 8.44 34.26 -14.25
C ILE A 26 8.80 33.23 -15.33
N VAL A 27 9.55 33.64 -16.36
CA VAL A 27 10.02 32.73 -17.42
C VAL A 27 10.95 31.67 -16.85
N ALA A 28 11.87 32.02 -15.96
CA ALA A 28 12.77 31.06 -15.32
C ALA A 28 12.01 30.05 -14.44
N ILE A 29 11.01 30.49 -13.68
CA ILE A 29 10.16 29.59 -12.88
C ILE A 29 9.33 28.68 -13.79
N GLN A 30 8.72 29.21 -14.86
CA GLN A 30 7.98 28.41 -15.82
C GLN A 30 8.90 27.37 -16.49
N PHE A 31 10.10 27.77 -16.90
CA PHE A 31 11.09 26.86 -17.47
C PHE A 31 11.52 25.79 -16.46
N LEU A 32 11.74 26.17 -15.19
CA LEU A 32 12.11 25.24 -14.12
C LEU A 32 11.00 24.23 -13.83
N MET A 33 9.73 24.66 -13.81
CA MET A 33 8.58 23.79 -13.58
C MET A 33 8.31 22.86 -14.77
N ILE A 34 8.58 23.31 -16.00
CA ILE A 34 8.43 22.51 -17.23
C ILE A 34 9.60 21.52 -17.42
N TYR A 35 10.82 21.90 -17.04
CA TYR A 35 12.05 21.10 -17.22
C TYR A 35 12.49 20.32 -15.98
N SER A 36 11.77 20.38 -14.87
CA SER A 36 12.03 19.53 -13.71
C SER A 36 11.24 18.23 -13.85
N PRO A 37 11.82 17.15 -14.44
CA PRO A 37 11.15 15.84 -14.55
C PRO A 37 10.83 15.25 -13.17
N THR A 38 11.45 15.77 -12.12
CA THR A 38 11.25 15.35 -10.73
C THR A 38 9.85 15.65 -10.20
N LEU A 39 9.21 16.75 -10.61
CA LEU A 39 7.87 17.13 -10.13
C LEU A 39 6.78 16.32 -10.82
N ASP A 40 6.93 16.07 -12.12
CA ASP A 40 6.02 15.22 -12.89
C ASP A 40 6.15 13.75 -12.44
N GLN A 41 7.37 13.29 -12.18
CA GLN A 41 7.61 11.99 -11.55
C GLN A 41 7.03 11.90 -10.13
N TYR A 42 7.06 12.98 -9.35
CA TYR A 42 6.44 13.03 -8.01
C TYR A 42 4.91 12.94 -8.09
N MET A 43 4.31 13.65 -9.04
CA MET A 43 2.86 13.65 -9.29
C MET A 43 2.38 12.32 -9.87
N VAL A 44 3.16 11.68 -10.75
CA VAL A 44 2.87 10.33 -11.27
C VAL A 44 2.98 9.28 -10.14
N MET A 45 4.00 9.38 -9.28
CA MET A 45 4.10 8.51 -8.10
C MET A 45 2.95 8.69 -7.09
N LEU A 46 2.36 9.90 -7.01
CA LEU A 46 1.20 10.20 -6.17
C LEU A 46 -0.14 9.79 -6.80
N THR A 47 -0.22 9.68 -8.12
CA THR A 47 -1.48 9.42 -8.85
C THR A 47 -1.68 7.96 -9.26
N THR A 48 -0.65 7.12 -9.16
CA THR A 48 -0.76 5.66 -9.31
C THR A 48 -0.81 4.93 -7.96
N ASP A 49 -1.30 5.58 -6.90
CA ASP A 49 -1.57 4.89 -5.64
C ASP A 49 -2.80 4.01 -5.88
N GLU A 50 -2.56 2.77 -6.30
CA GLU A 50 -3.54 1.70 -6.13
C GLU A 50 -3.95 1.78 -4.65
N PHE A 51 -5.20 2.12 -4.38
CA PHE A 51 -5.69 2.22 -3.01
C PHE A 51 -5.62 0.81 -2.41
N ILE A 52 -4.52 0.54 -1.71
CA ILE A 52 -4.26 -0.73 -1.07
C ILE A 52 -4.81 -0.64 0.35
N PRO A 53 -5.91 -1.36 0.66
CA PRO A 53 -6.42 -1.40 2.02
C PRO A 53 -5.38 -2.01 2.95
N GLU A 54 -5.35 -1.54 4.20
CA GLU A 54 -4.52 -2.16 5.23
C GLU A 54 -4.92 -3.64 5.37
N PRO A 55 -3.97 -4.58 5.34
CA PRO A 55 -4.30 -5.99 5.43
C PRO A 55 -4.68 -6.39 6.87
N HIS A 56 -5.64 -7.31 6.98
CA HIS A 56 -6.06 -7.90 8.24
C HIS A 56 -5.88 -9.42 8.19
N LEU A 57 -5.33 -10.00 9.25
CA LEU A 57 -5.14 -11.44 9.41
C LEU A 57 -5.74 -11.91 10.72
N ARG A 58 -6.89 -12.57 10.66
CA ARG A 58 -7.58 -13.13 11.82
C ARG A 58 -7.41 -14.64 11.84
N CYS A 59 -6.90 -15.17 12.95
CA CYS A 59 -6.73 -16.60 13.14
C CYS A 59 -7.60 -17.05 14.32
N ASP A 60 -8.50 -17.99 14.07
CA ASP A 60 -9.34 -18.61 15.09
C ASP A 60 -8.99 -20.10 15.21
N PHE A 61 -8.56 -20.47 16.42
CA PHE A 61 -8.14 -21.83 16.79
C PHE A 61 -9.10 -22.49 17.79
N SER A 62 -10.22 -21.83 18.12
CA SER A 62 -11.12 -22.21 19.20
C SER A 62 -11.93 -23.47 18.90
N ASP A 63 -12.20 -23.73 17.62
CA ASP A 63 -12.94 -24.90 17.18
C ASP A 63 -12.06 -26.17 17.26
N ASN A 64 -12.69 -27.29 17.62
CA ASN A 64 -11.99 -28.57 17.79
C ASN A 64 -11.83 -29.35 16.48
N LYS A 65 -12.54 -28.97 15.42
CA LYS A 65 -12.51 -29.61 14.10
C LYS A 65 -11.76 -28.80 13.06
N SER A 66 -11.54 -27.51 13.28
CA SER A 66 -10.90 -26.63 12.30
C SER A 66 -10.17 -25.46 12.94
N ASP A 67 -9.13 -24.98 12.25
CA ASP A 67 -8.54 -23.67 12.47
C ASP A 67 -8.84 -22.82 11.24
N VAL A 68 -9.26 -21.57 11.44
CA VAL A 68 -9.65 -20.67 10.35
C VAL A 68 -8.73 -19.47 10.30
N TYR A 69 -8.15 -19.23 9.12
CA TYR A 69 -7.34 -18.05 8.82
C TYR A 69 -8.10 -17.18 7.84
N GLU A 70 -8.60 -16.06 8.32
CA GLU A 70 -9.30 -15.05 7.52
C GLU A 70 -8.32 -13.93 7.16
N MET A 71 -8.19 -13.68 5.87
CA MET A 71 -7.29 -12.69 5.29
C MET A 71 -8.12 -11.67 4.51
N GLU A 72 -8.00 -10.40 4.87
CA GLU A 72 -8.68 -9.31 4.20
C GLU A 72 -7.67 -8.27 3.70
N GLY A 73 -7.99 -7.64 2.58
CA GLY A 73 -7.18 -6.61 1.95
C GLY A 73 -6.67 -7.04 0.57
N ALA A 74 -5.54 -6.47 0.15
CA ALA A 74 -4.90 -6.86 -1.10
C ALA A 74 -4.09 -8.15 -0.88
N ILE A 75 -4.59 -9.26 -1.40
CA ILE A 75 -3.97 -10.59 -1.27
C ILE A 75 -3.43 -11.05 -2.63
N ARG A 76 -2.18 -11.52 -2.67
CA ARG A 76 -1.61 -12.18 -3.86
C ARG A 76 -1.23 -13.61 -3.52
N ILE A 77 -1.57 -14.56 -4.39
CA ILE A 77 -1.30 -15.98 -4.17
C ILE A 77 -0.35 -16.46 -5.26
N LEU A 78 0.80 -16.98 -4.87
CA LEU A 78 1.75 -17.59 -5.79
C LEU A 78 1.76 -19.10 -5.56
N SER A 79 0.85 -19.79 -6.26
CA SER A 79 0.59 -21.22 -6.05
C SER A 79 1.83 -22.10 -6.26
N ARG A 80 2.75 -21.73 -7.15
CA ARG A 80 3.96 -22.51 -7.46
C ARG A 80 4.93 -22.57 -6.27
N GLU A 81 4.99 -21.49 -5.50
CA GLU A 81 5.89 -21.35 -4.34
C GLU A 81 5.19 -21.65 -3.02
N LEU A 82 3.86 -21.90 -3.06
CA LEU A 82 3.03 -22.05 -1.87
C LEU A 82 3.16 -20.85 -0.93
N GLU A 83 3.26 -19.65 -1.51
CA GLU A 83 3.32 -18.39 -0.79
C GLU A 83 2.05 -17.55 -1.02
N VAL A 84 1.53 -16.97 0.06
CA VAL A 84 0.43 -16.01 0.05
C VAL A 84 0.96 -14.70 0.63
N PHE A 85 0.75 -13.62 -0.10
CA PHE A 85 1.26 -12.29 0.22
C PHE A 85 0.10 -11.41 0.67
N LEU A 86 0.19 -10.92 1.91
CA LEU A 86 -0.63 -9.83 2.41
C LEU A 86 0.09 -8.53 2.04
N VAL A 87 -0.52 -7.74 1.16
CA VAL A 87 0.11 -6.55 0.62
C VAL A 87 -0.28 -5.34 1.46
N ALA A 88 0.71 -4.72 2.10
CA ALA A 88 0.55 -3.51 2.87
C ALA A 88 0.83 -2.26 2.00
N PRO A 89 0.12 -1.14 2.27
CA PRO A 89 0.42 0.13 1.62
C PRO A 89 1.81 0.64 2.02
N ARG A 90 2.45 1.39 1.12
CA ARG A 90 3.81 1.93 1.34
C ARG A 90 3.93 2.73 2.65
N LEU A 91 2.90 3.51 2.98
CA LEU A 91 2.88 4.37 4.17
C LEU A 91 2.89 3.58 5.49
N ALA A 92 2.38 2.34 5.50
CA ALA A 92 2.42 1.50 6.70
C ALA A 92 3.87 1.21 7.12
N SER A 93 4.76 0.95 6.15
CA SER A 93 6.20 0.75 6.39
C SER A 93 6.87 1.99 7.00
N ILE A 94 6.52 3.18 6.50
CA ILE A 94 7.08 4.48 6.95
C ILE A 94 6.68 4.79 8.40
N SER A 95 5.48 4.37 8.82
CA SER A 95 4.96 4.62 10.16
C SER A 95 5.56 3.73 11.27
N GLY A 96 6.41 2.76 10.91
CA GLY A 96 6.99 1.80 11.86
C GLY A 96 5.96 0.88 12.54
N ARG A 97 4.72 0.90 12.05
CA ARG A 97 3.63 0.05 12.51
C ARG A 97 3.68 -1.24 11.70
N SER A 98 3.54 -2.41 12.35
CA SER A 98 3.34 -3.66 11.63
C SER A 98 2.15 -3.46 10.70
N GLY A 99 2.41 -3.48 9.38
CA GLY A 99 1.45 -3.05 8.37
C GLY A 99 0.26 -3.99 8.20
N VAL A 100 0.04 -4.90 9.17
CA VAL A 100 -1.06 -5.85 9.20
C VAL A 100 -1.68 -5.84 10.59
N ASN A 101 -3.00 -5.88 10.64
CA ASN A 101 -3.72 -6.09 11.90
C ASN A 101 -3.88 -7.61 12.11
N THR A 102 -3.06 -8.20 12.99
CA THR A 102 -3.17 -9.62 13.33
C THR A 102 -3.98 -9.86 14.61
N THR A 103 -4.76 -10.94 14.63
CA THR A 103 -5.32 -11.51 15.86
C THR A 103 -5.07 -13.00 15.92
N GLY A 104 -4.61 -13.51 17.06
CA GLY A 104 -4.30 -14.95 17.24
C GLY A 104 -2.90 -15.35 16.79
N LEU A 105 -2.12 -14.43 16.21
CA LEU A 105 -0.73 -14.62 15.75
C LEU A 105 0.18 -13.50 16.30
N ASP A 106 1.49 -13.72 16.25
CA ASP A 106 2.48 -12.68 16.60
C ASP A 106 2.35 -11.47 15.65
N ALA A 107 2.00 -10.30 16.22
CA ALA A 107 1.81 -9.05 15.48
C ALA A 107 3.12 -8.44 14.96
N ASN A 108 4.27 -8.84 15.50
CA ASN A 108 5.58 -8.36 15.06
C ASN A 108 6.20 -9.23 13.97
N ALA A 109 5.64 -10.42 13.74
CA ALA A 109 6.08 -11.28 12.66
C ALA A 109 5.60 -10.72 11.31
N THR A 110 6.38 -11.00 10.27
CA THR A 110 6.04 -10.69 8.87
C THR A 110 5.95 -11.95 8.01
N ARG A 111 6.19 -13.11 8.60
CA ARG A 111 6.15 -14.42 7.95
C ARG A 111 5.52 -15.43 8.88
N TRP A 112 4.53 -16.17 8.39
CA TRP A 112 3.88 -17.25 9.11
C TRP A 112 3.80 -18.49 8.24
N LYS A 113 3.80 -19.66 8.88
CA LYS A 113 3.57 -20.94 8.22
C LYS A 113 2.22 -21.46 8.68
N ILE A 114 1.39 -21.87 7.73
CA ILE A 114 0.07 -22.44 7.99
C ILE A 114 -0.06 -23.76 7.25
N GLN A 115 -0.89 -24.65 7.77
CA GLN A 115 -1.27 -25.88 7.07
C GLN A 115 -2.76 -25.76 6.72
N PRO A 116 -3.11 -25.59 5.43
CA PRO A 116 -4.51 -25.47 5.03
C PRO A 116 -5.14 -26.87 4.99
N TYR A 117 -5.59 -27.37 6.14
CA TYR A 117 -6.20 -28.70 6.24
C TYR A 117 -7.74 -28.63 6.31
N THR A 118 -8.43 -29.73 6.01
CA THR A 118 -9.90 -29.81 6.07
C THR A 118 -10.44 -30.21 7.44
N HIS A 119 -9.72 -31.04 8.19
CA HIS A 119 -10.10 -31.47 9.54
C HIS A 119 -8.90 -31.50 10.50
N LYS A 120 -9.06 -30.85 11.64
CA LYS A 120 -8.06 -30.72 12.71
C LYS A 120 -7.84 -32.05 13.43
N GLY A 121 -6.59 -32.33 13.78
CA GLY A 121 -6.26 -33.43 14.69
C GLY A 121 -6.28 -34.84 14.09
N GLU A 122 -6.42 -35.00 12.76
CA GLU A 122 -6.26 -36.32 12.13
C GLU A 122 -4.77 -36.65 11.94
N SER A 123 -4.19 -37.32 12.94
CA SER A 123 -2.76 -37.61 13.04
C SER A 123 -2.17 -38.34 11.82
N ARG A 124 -2.97 -39.12 11.09
CA ARG A 124 -2.53 -39.83 9.88
C ARG A 124 -2.34 -38.89 8.68
N VAL A 125 -3.16 -37.85 8.59
CA VAL A 125 -3.24 -36.96 7.42
C VAL A 125 -2.41 -35.70 7.62
N MET A 126 -2.42 -35.11 8.83
CA MET A 126 -1.71 -33.86 9.15
C MET A 126 -0.24 -33.81 8.67
N PRO A 127 0.58 -34.88 8.80
CA PRO A 127 1.98 -34.84 8.34
C PRO A 127 2.13 -34.75 6.82
N SER A 128 1.11 -35.14 6.06
CA SER A 128 1.09 -35.06 4.59
C SER A 128 0.60 -33.71 4.05
N ILE A 129 0.02 -32.87 4.92
CA ILE A 129 -0.48 -31.55 4.52
C ILE A 129 0.70 -30.61 4.31
N THR A 130 0.86 -30.16 3.08
CA THR A 130 1.92 -29.22 2.71
C THR A 130 1.69 -27.87 3.40
N GLU A 131 2.75 -27.31 3.97
CA GLU A 131 2.73 -25.97 4.55
C GLU A 131 2.63 -24.90 3.45
N VAL A 132 1.86 -23.86 3.73
CA VAL A 132 1.79 -22.62 2.96
C VAL A 132 2.41 -21.50 3.78
N THR A 133 3.22 -20.65 3.15
CA THR A 133 3.82 -19.49 3.82
C THR A 133 2.95 -18.25 3.59
N LEU A 134 2.55 -17.58 4.66
CA LEU A 134 2.00 -16.22 4.61
C LEU A 134 3.14 -15.20 4.78
N ARG A 135 3.17 -14.17 3.95
CA ARG A 135 4.17 -13.08 4.03
C ARG A 135 3.49 -11.72 3.99
N LEU A 136 3.81 -10.88 4.95
CA LEU A 136 3.51 -9.45 4.89
C LEU A 136 4.59 -8.77 4.05
N VAL A 137 4.18 -8.09 2.99
CA VAL A 137 5.06 -7.39 2.06
C VAL A 137 4.50 -6.02 1.71
N THR A 138 5.37 -5.10 1.34
CA THR A 138 4.93 -3.85 0.73
C THR A 138 4.52 -4.06 -0.72
N VAL A 139 3.77 -3.11 -1.31
CA VAL A 139 3.37 -3.16 -2.72
C VAL A 139 4.55 -3.37 -3.68
N ASP A 140 5.72 -2.82 -3.35
CA ASP A 140 6.92 -2.86 -4.19
C ASP A 140 7.62 -4.23 -4.15
N GLU A 141 7.45 -4.98 -3.06
CA GLU A 141 8.03 -6.31 -2.85
C GLU A 141 7.08 -7.43 -3.29
N ALA A 142 5.80 -7.12 -3.45
CA ALA A 142 4.78 -8.09 -3.79
C ALA A 142 4.91 -8.54 -5.27
N PRO A 143 4.74 -9.84 -5.58
CA PRO A 143 4.87 -10.36 -6.94
C PRO A 143 3.82 -9.75 -7.87
N PRO A 144 4.08 -9.61 -9.18
CA PRO A 144 3.09 -9.10 -10.12
C PRO A 144 1.82 -9.98 -10.11
N CYS A 145 0.68 -9.36 -10.40
CA CYS A 145 -0.62 -10.03 -10.41
C CYS A 145 -1.03 -10.29 -11.87
N ASP A 146 -1.03 -11.57 -12.25
CA ASP A 146 -1.41 -12.01 -13.60
C ASP A 146 -2.94 -12.11 -13.76
N GLU A 147 -3.62 -12.57 -12.69
CA GLU A 147 -5.08 -12.73 -12.64
C GLU A 147 -5.64 -12.09 -11.37
N ARG A 148 -6.71 -11.29 -11.53
CA ARG A 148 -7.42 -10.63 -10.42
C ARG A 148 -8.78 -11.28 -10.21
N HIS A 149 -9.13 -11.48 -8.94
CA HIS A 149 -10.43 -11.97 -8.52
C HIS A 149 -11.00 -11.07 -7.42
N ASP A 150 -12.26 -10.71 -7.57
CA ASP A 150 -13.05 -9.85 -6.69
C ASP A 150 -14.09 -10.66 -5.90
N VAL A 151 -13.94 -11.98 -5.89
CA VAL A 151 -14.69 -12.94 -5.10
C VAL A 151 -13.79 -13.56 -4.01
N PRO A 152 -14.35 -13.98 -2.86
CA PRO A 152 -13.57 -14.64 -1.83
C PRO A 152 -13.01 -15.98 -2.32
N VAL A 153 -11.81 -16.32 -1.85
CA VAL A 153 -11.10 -17.56 -2.18
C VAL A 153 -10.92 -18.39 -0.92
N ILE A 154 -11.12 -19.71 -1.04
CA ILE A 154 -10.85 -20.68 0.03
C ILE A 154 -9.68 -21.55 -0.41
N VAL A 155 -8.64 -21.63 0.43
CA VAL A 155 -7.47 -22.48 0.22
C VAL A 155 -7.52 -23.63 1.21
N TYR A 156 -7.54 -24.86 0.70
CA TYR A 156 -7.47 -26.08 1.48
C TYR A 156 -6.67 -27.15 0.73
N SER A 157 -6.05 -28.05 1.49
CA SER A 157 -5.34 -29.21 0.98
C SER A 157 -6.31 -30.37 0.83
N ASN A 158 -6.24 -31.02 -0.33
CA ASN A 158 -6.92 -32.28 -0.60
C ASN A 158 -6.07 -33.51 -0.18
N GLY A 159 -4.85 -33.27 0.32
CA GLY A 159 -3.90 -34.32 0.70
C GLY A 159 -4.43 -35.19 1.84
N GLY A 160 -4.20 -36.50 1.73
CA GLY A 160 -4.56 -37.49 2.76
C GLY A 160 -6.01 -37.96 2.77
N TYR A 161 -6.94 -37.26 2.11
CA TYR A 161 -8.33 -37.72 1.90
C TYR A 161 -8.59 -38.31 0.52
N CYS A 162 -7.79 -37.88 -0.47
CA CYS A 162 -7.81 -38.49 -1.80
C CYS A 162 -6.83 -39.66 -1.81
N SER A 163 -7.35 -40.88 -1.65
CA SER A 163 -6.58 -42.11 -1.90
C SER A 163 -6.29 -42.21 -3.40
N ASN A 164 -5.04 -41.98 -3.80
CA ASN A 164 -4.48 -42.46 -5.07
C ASN A 164 -3.38 -43.48 -4.78
#